data_AF-A0A4Q2XKM6-F1
#
_entry.id   AF-A0A4Q2XKM6-F1
#
_cell.length_a   1.000
_cell.length_b   1.000
_cell.length_c   1.000
_cell.angle_alpha   90.00
_cell.angle_beta   90.00
_cell.angle_gamma   90.00
#
_symmetry.space_group_name_H-M   'P 1'
#
loop_
_entity.id
_entity.type
_entity.pdbx_description
1 polymer ?
#
loop_
_entity_poly.entity_id
_entity_poly.type
_entity_poly.pdbx_seq_one_letter_code
_entity_poly.pdbx_strand_id
1 'polypeptide(L)'
;NEPPVIQEIMERYRHSKLPAYVIFISDGGVSSTGREIARLLTEASSLPIFWQFVGIGGANYGVLEKLDTMGGRVVDNCGFFALDDIRSVSEQELYERLLHEFPQWLQAARAKNILP
;
A
#
# COMPACT_ATOMS: atom_id res chain seq x y z
N ASN A 1 9.30 10.66 -6.10
CA ASN A 1 8.49 10.48 -7.32
C ASN A 1 7.84 9.11 -7.32
N GLU A 2 6.76 9.01 -6.58
CA GLU A 2 6.01 7.80 -6.25
C GLU A 2 5.06 7.37 -7.38
N PRO A 3 4.33 8.28 -8.08
CA PRO A 3 3.42 7.87 -9.16
C PRO A 3 4.08 7.06 -10.30
N PRO A 4 5.26 7.44 -10.84
CA PRO A 4 5.90 6.65 -11.89
C PRO A 4 6.27 5.23 -11.46
N VAL A 5 6.72 5.05 -10.21
CA VAL A 5 7.08 3.74 -9.66
C VAL A 5 5.84 2.88 -9.49
N ILE A 6 4.74 3.45 -8.99
CA ILE A 6 3.46 2.74 -8.87
C ILE A 6 2.99 2.26 -10.25
N GLN A 7 3.03 3.13 -11.26
CA GLN A 7 2.66 2.77 -12.64
C GLN A 7 3.53 1.65 -13.23
N GLU A 8 4.84 1.71 -13.03
CA GLU A 8 5.76 0.68 -13.52
C GLU A 8 5.46 -0.69 -12.89
N ILE A 9 5.22 -0.72 -11.57
CA ILE A 9 4.86 -1.94 -10.86
C ILE A 9 3.49 -2.46 -11.32
N MET A 10 2.50 -1.58 -11.50
CA MET A 10 1.20 -1.98 -12.08
C MET A 10 1.38 -2.66 -13.44
N GLU A 11 2.16 -2.07 -14.34
CA GLU A 11 2.41 -2.66 -15.67
C GLU A 11 3.14 -4.00 -15.57
N ARG A 12 4.10 -4.12 -14.64
CA ARG A 12 4.84 -5.38 -14.44
C ARG A 12 3.95 -6.53 -13.96
N TYR A 13 2.99 -6.25 -13.08
CA TYR A 13 2.20 -7.29 -12.40
C TYR A 13 0.78 -7.47 -12.96
N ARG A 14 0.34 -6.67 -13.94
CA ARG A 14 -1.02 -6.74 -14.52
C ARG A 14 -1.42 -8.10 -15.11
N HIS A 15 -0.46 -8.95 -15.45
CA HIS A 15 -0.68 -10.30 -15.97
C HIS A 15 -0.15 -11.40 -15.04
N SER A 16 0.34 -11.02 -13.85
CA SER A 16 0.79 -11.96 -12.84
C SER A 16 -0.39 -12.71 -12.24
N LYS A 17 -0.14 -13.94 -11.78
CA LYS A 17 -1.04 -14.70 -10.89
C LYS A 17 -0.49 -14.83 -9.47
N LEU A 18 0.73 -14.32 -9.25
CA LEU A 18 1.38 -14.32 -7.96
C LEU A 18 1.09 -12.98 -7.25
N PRO A 19 0.77 -13.01 -5.94
CA PRO A 19 0.61 -11.79 -5.17
C PRO A 19 1.96 -11.07 -5.04
N ALA A 20 1.96 -9.77 -5.28
CA ALA A 20 3.07 -8.88 -4.99
C ALA A 20 2.76 -8.07 -3.72
N TYR A 21 3.68 -8.10 -2.77
CA TYR A 21 3.63 -7.27 -1.57
C TYR A 21 4.71 -6.19 -1.68
N VAL A 22 4.30 -4.94 -1.87
CA VAL A 22 5.19 -3.82 -2.17
C VAL A 22 5.24 -2.89 -0.97
N ILE A 23 6.44 -2.64 -0.44
CA ILE A 23 6.65 -1.73 0.68
C ILE A 23 7.21 -0.41 0.17
N PHE A 24 6.51 0.69 0.44
CA PHE A 24 6.98 2.06 0.26
C PHE A 24 7.37 2.65 1.61
N ILE A 25 8.63 3.06 1.76
CA ILE A 25 9.13 3.71 2.96
C ILE A 25 9.36 5.19 2.64
N SER A 26 8.84 6.08 3.48
CA SER A 26 8.95 7.53 3.31
C SER A 26 9.14 8.23 4.65
N ASP A 27 9.90 9.31 4.67
CA ASP A 27 10.07 10.25 5.78
C ASP A 27 9.05 11.43 5.73
N GLY A 28 8.08 11.38 4.82
CA GLY A 28 7.01 12.38 4.66
C GLY A 28 7.05 13.12 3.32
N GLY A 29 6.28 14.21 3.20
CA GLY A 29 6.36 15.13 2.05
C GLY A 29 5.50 14.79 0.82
N VAL A 30 4.58 13.82 0.92
CA VAL A 30 3.73 13.32 -0.18
C VAL A 30 2.57 14.28 -0.54
N SER A 31 2.71 15.58 -0.31
CA SER A 31 1.59 16.53 -0.31
C SER A 31 1.13 16.95 -1.71
N SER A 32 2.02 17.01 -2.71
CA SER A 32 1.69 17.50 -4.06
C SER A 32 1.16 16.41 -5.00
N THR A 33 1.48 15.14 -4.76
CA THR A 33 1.10 14.00 -5.62
C THR A 33 0.02 13.11 -5.01
N GLY A 34 -0.49 13.45 -3.82
CA GLY A 34 -1.36 12.54 -3.08
C GLY A 34 -2.63 12.11 -3.82
N ARG A 35 -3.27 13.04 -4.55
CA ARG A 35 -4.46 12.72 -5.36
C ARG A 35 -4.16 11.74 -6.49
N GLU A 36 -2.99 11.87 -7.11
CA GLU A 36 -2.56 10.96 -8.17
C GLU A 36 -2.27 9.56 -7.62
N ILE A 37 -1.60 9.48 -6.46
CA ILE A 37 -1.37 8.22 -5.76
C ILE A 37 -2.69 7.54 -5.42
N ALA A 38 -3.64 8.24 -4.80
CA ALA A 38 -4.95 7.66 -4.47
C ALA A 38 -5.68 7.11 -5.72
N ARG A 39 -5.63 7.86 -6.83
CA ARG A 39 -6.18 7.41 -8.11
C ARG A 39 -5.50 6.13 -8.60
N LEU A 40 -4.16 6.09 -8.61
CA LEU A 40 -3.40 4.91 -9.06
C LEU A 40 -3.66 3.69 -8.17
N LEU A 41 -3.71 3.87 -6.85
CA LEU A 41 -4.03 2.78 -5.92
C LEU A 41 -5.45 2.24 -6.13
N THR A 42 -6.40 3.13 -6.47
CA THR A 42 -7.77 2.75 -6.84
C THR A 42 -7.79 1.93 -8.12
N GLU A 43 -7.10 2.36 -9.17
CA GLU A 43 -6.96 1.61 -10.42
C GLU A 43 -6.28 0.25 -10.19
N ALA A 44 -5.24 0.23 -9.36
CA ALA A 44 -4.49 -0.96 -9.00
C ALA A 44 -5.27 -1.95 -8.10
N SER A 45 -6.44 -1.57 -7.56
CA SER A 45 -7.24 -2.43 -6.67
C SER A 45 -7.79 -3.68 -7.35
N SER A 46 -7.68 -3.78 -8.67
CA SER A 46 -8.03 -4.96 -9.47
C SER A 46 -6.83 -5.85 -9.84
N LEU A 47 -5.62 -5.48 -9.40
CA LEU A 47 -4.36 -6.16 -9.73
C LEU A 47 -3.86 -6.99 -8.54
N PRO A 48 -2.99 -7.99 -8.76
CA PRO A 48 -2.47 -8.86 -7.70
C PRO A 48 -1.36 -8.17 -6.89
N ILE A 49 -1.59 -6.93 -6.43
CA ILE A 49 -0.62 -6.10 -5.73
C ILE A 49 -1.23 -5.55 -4.45
N PHE A 50 -0.53 -5.73 -3.33
CA PHE A 50 -0.81 -5.05 -2.07
C PHE A 50 0.29 -4.01 -1.79
N TRP A 51 -0.11 -2.80 -1.41
CA TRP A 51 0.79 -1.67 -1.19
C TRP A 51 0.86 -1.32 0.29
N GLN A 52 2.00 -1.55 0.94
CA GLN A 52 2.24 -1.13 2.32
C GLN A 52 3.05 0.16 2.34
N PHE A 53 2.45 1.24 2.84
CA PHE A 53 3.15 2.50 3.09
C PHE A 53 3.63 2.55 4.54
N VAL A 54 4.89 2.96 4.74
CA VAL A 54 5.54 3.07 6.04
C VAL A 54 6.14 4.46 6.18
N GLY A 55 5.61 5.25 7.12
CA GLY A 55 6.19 6.53 7.52
C GLY A 55 7.28 6.35 8.59
N ILE A 56 8.46 6.96 8.42
CA ILE A 56 9.54 6.88 9.42
C ILE A 56 10.05 8.28 9.78
N GLY A 57 10.00 8.66 11.06
CA GLY A 57 10.68 9.83 11.60
C GLY A 57 10.20 11.19 11.10
N GLY A 58 9.04 11.22 10.44
CA GLY A 58 8.44 12.41 9.85
C GLY A 58 7.00 12.66 10.27
N ALA A 59 6.40 13.70 9.70
CA ALA A 59 5.01 14.07 9.91
C ALA A 59 4.41 14.59 8.59
N ASN A 60 3.08 14.78 8.57
CA ASN A 60 2.33 15.26 7.41
C ASN A 60 2.36 14.28 6.22
N TYR A 61 1.93 13.03 6.46
CA TYR A 61 1.89 12.01 5.41
C TYR A 61 0.71 12.18 4.43
N GLY A 62 -0.20 13.12 4.73
CA GLY A 62 -1.13 13.68 3.77
C GLY A 62 -2.15 12.66 3.26
N VAL A 63 -2.01 12.19 2.02
CA VAL A 63 -2.92 11.19 1.46
C VAL A 63 -2.72 9.80 2.07
N LEU A 64 -1.52 9.51 2.58
CA LEU A 64 -1.20 8.19 3.12
C LEU A 64 -2.01 7.90 4.40
N GLU A 65 -2.27 8.93 5.20
CA GLU A 65 -3.17 8.86 6.38
C GLU A 65 -4.64 8.63 6.00
N LYS A 66 -5.00 8.74 4.71
CA LYS A 66 -6.38 8.67 4.22
C LYS A 66 -6.64 7.45 3.34
N LEU A 67 -5.68 6.52 3.23
CA LEU A 67 -5.80 5.35 2.37
C LEU A 67 -7.02 4.49 2.72
N ASP A 68 -7.30 4.32 4.01
CA ASP A 68 -8.44 3.52 4.51
C ASP A 68 -9.80 4.09 4.07
N THR A 69 -9.86 5.40 3.81
CA THR A 69 -11.09 6.09 3.42
C THR A 69 -11.29 6.18 1.90
N MET A 70 -10.40 5.58 1.12
CA MET A 70 -10.48 5.61 -0.35
C MET A 70 -11.65 4.76 -0.86
N GLY A 71 -12.64 5.43 -1.46
CA GLY A 71 -13.75 4.78 -2.15
C GLY A 71 -13.40 4.34 -3.58
N GLY A 72 -14.26 3.52 -4.19
CA GLY A 72 -14.14 3.11 -5.59
C GLY A 72 -13.18 1.94 -5.85
N ARG A 73 -12.59 1.35 -4.80
CA ARG A 73 -11.70 0.20 -4.89
C ARG A 73 -12.48 -1.11 -5.05
N VAL A 74 -11.92 -2.06 -5.80
CA VAL A 74 -12.48 -3.42 -5.94
C VAL A 74 -12.26 -4.25 -4.68
N VAL A 75 -11.05 -4.17 -4.11
CA VAL A 75 -10.67 -4.69 -2.79
C VAL A 75 -9.79 -3.67 -2.09
N ASP A 76 -9.71 -3.74 -0.76
CA ASP A 76 -8.72 -2.96 -0.02
C ASP A 76 -7.31 -3.49 -0.28
N ASN A 77 -6.53 -2.77 -1.09
CA ASN A 77 -5.22 -3.19 -1.58
C ASN A 77 -4.05 -2.37 -1.03
N CYS A 78 -4.26 -1.59 0.03
CA CYS A 78 -3.17 -0.80 0.59
C CYS A 78 -3.33 -0.55 2.09
N GLY A 79 -2.20 -0.50 2.79
CA GLY A 79 -2.14 -0.14 4.20
C GLY A 79 -1.18 1.00 4.46
N PHE A 80 -1.36 1.68 5.59
CA PHE A 80 -0.45 2.71 6.07
C PHE A 80 -0.25 2.62 7.59
N PHE A 81 1.01 2.73 8.02
CA PHE A 81 1.33 3.08 9.39
C PHE A 81 2.58 3.95 9.44
N ALA A 82 2.78 4.64 10.56
CA ALA A 82 3.96 5.44 10.82
C ALA A 82 4.63 5.03 12.13
N LEU A 83 5.95 5.22 12.18
CA LEU A 83 6.79 5.05 13.36
C LEU A 83 7.70 6.28 13.50
N ASP A 84 7.87 6.78 14.72
CA ASP A 84 8.84 7.84 14.98
C ASP A 84 10.28 7.33 14.83
N ASP A 85 10.55 6.11 15.31
CA ASP A 85 11.81 5.41 15.10
C ASP A 85 11.52 3.91 14.89
N ILE A 86 11.98 3.34 13.78
CA ILE A 86 11.83 1.90 13.51
C ILE A 86 12.53 1.02 14.56
N ARG A 87 13.55 1.55 15.23
CA ARG A 87 14.29 0.87 16.31
C ARG A 87 13.55 0.90 17.66
N SER A 88 12.47 1.67 17.76
CA SER A 88 11.68 1.77 18.98
C SER A 88 10.73 0.58 19.19
N VAL A 89 10.51 -0.23 18.15
CA VAL A 89 9.66 -1.42 18.19
C VAL A 89 10.49 -2.69 18.02
N SER A 90 9.99 -3.82 18.51
CA SER A 90 10.61 -5.12 18.24
C SER A 90 10.41 -5.51 16.76
N GLU A 91 11.24 -6.42 16.27
CA GLU A 91 11.05 -6.99 14.93
C GLU A 91 9.69 -7.65 14.79
N GLN A 92 9.22 -8.34 15.83
CA GLN A 92 7.91 -8.97 15.85
C GLN A 92 6.79 -7.94 15.67
N GLU A 93 6.82 -6.85 16.45
CA GLU A 93 5.84 -5.76 16.33
C GLU A 93 5.90 -5.11 14.94
N LEU A 94 7.10 -4.93 14.38
CA LEU A 94 7.27 -4.40 13.03
C LEU A 94 6.62 -5.32 11.98
N TYR A 95 6.85 -6.63 12.05
CA TYR A 95 6.23 -7.59 11.14
C TYR A 95 4.71 -7.68 11.31
N GLU A 96 4.22 -7.62 12.54
CA GLU A 96 2.78 -7.58 12.83
C GLU A 96 2.12 -6.35 12.19
N ARG A 97 2.75 -5.18 12.29
CA ARG A 97 2.26 -3.95 11.63
C ARG A 97 2.33 -4.02 10.11
N LEU A 98 3.44 -4.50 9.55
CA LEU A 98 3.60 -4.67 8.11
C LEU A 98 2.53 -5.61 7.55
N LEU A 99 2.31 -6.75 8.21
CA LEU A 99 1.47 -7.80 7.67
C LEU A 99 0.01 -7.75 8.16
N HIS A 100 -0.40 -6.74 8.92
CA HIS A 100 -1.72 -6.71 9.56
C HIS A 100 -2.88 -6.92 8.56
N GLU A 101 -2.87 -6.18 7.46
CA GLU A 101 -3.97 -6.17 6.48
C GLU A 101 -3.76 -7.14 5.31
N PHE A 102 -2.53 -7.59 5.10
CA PHE A 102 -2.18 -8.43 3.96
C PHE A 102 -2.95 -9.77 3.90
N PRO A 103 -3.13 -10.52 5.01
CA PRO A 103 -3.96 -11.73 5.02
C PRO A 103 -5.42 -11.47 4.64
N GLN A 104 -5.98 -10.31 5.04
CA GLN A 104 -7.35 -9.94 4.70
C GLN A 104 -7.47 -9.62 3.22
N TRP A 105 -6.51 -8.87 2.67
CA TRP A 105 -6.41 -8.63 1.24
C TRP A 105 -6.30 -9.93 0.43
N LEU A 106 -5.47 -10.90 0.86
CA LEU A 106 -5.35 -12.19 0.17
C LEU A 106 -6.71 -12.90 0.04
N GLN A 107 -7.55 -12.86 1.08
CA GLN A 107 -8.88 -13.45 1.04
C GLN A 107 -9.81 -12.68 0.09
N ALA A 108 -9.83 -11.35 0.19
CA ALA A 108 -10.66 -10.49 -0.65
C ALA A 108 -10.28 -10.61 -2.14
N ALA A 109 -8.99 -10.61 -2.46
CA ALA A 109 -8.47 -10.73 -3.82
C ALA A 109 -8.85 -12.07 -4.46
N ARG A 110 -8.79 -13.18 -3.71
CA ARG A 110 -9.28 -14.49 -4.19
C ARG A 110 -10.79 -14.49 -4.41
N ALA A 111 -11.57 -13.92 -3.50
CA ALA A 111 -13.02 -13.82 -3.64
C ALA A 111 -13.45 -12.99 -4.87
N LYS A 112 -12.58 -12.09 -5.35
CA LYS A 112 -12.78 -11.28 -6.56
C LYS A 112 -12.09 -11.83 -7.81
N ASN A 113 -11.49 -13.03 -7.74
CA ASN A 113 -10.73 -13.66 -8.83
C ASN A 113 -9.53 -12.84 -9.33
N ILE A 114 -8.98 -11.95 -8.48
CA ILE A 114 -7.73 -11.24 -8.74
C ILE A 114 -6.54 -12.21 -8.55
N LEU A 115 -6.65 -13.07 -7.54
CA LEU A 115 -5.72 -14.17 -7.28
C LEU A 115 -6.42 -15.51 -7.53
N PRO A 116 -5.67 -16.55 -7.93
CA PRO A 116 -6.20 -17.90 -8.13
C PRO A 116 -6.69 -18.56 -6.84
#